data_AF-A0A970GYP4-F1
#
_entry.id   AF-A0A970GYP4-F1
#
_cell.length_a   1.000
_cell.length_b   1.000
_cell.length_c   1.000
_cell.angle_alpha   90.00
_cell.angle_beta   90.00
_cell.angle_gamma   90.00
#
_symmetry.space_group_name_H-M   'P 1'
#
loop_
_entity.id
_entity.type
_entity.pdbx_description
1 polymer ?
#
loop_
_entity_poly.entity_id
_entity_poly.type
_entity_poly.pdbx_seq_one_letter_code
_entity_poly.pdbx_strand_id
1 'polypeptide(L)'
;IESKDLNDARVYQEIKVKRNTTYKITVYVRTENVEEGAGVNISAIDCSDVPTKSIHGTNSEWQELTIYAKTGPKQKSLQLSLGLGGYGSESSGVAYFDNVSIEVAKKVPQGERVLNVEPRKPSDDKAGKTTHEKLMQLLFITALASLLVYVVVLCLKSDKERFARKEALSYEITRPDKKDWIIIAVMTLVCVFFSYYKLGDMKAASNYWKASEVGEYVIVEFDSVKNVRRVAYSCNIPATASYRVLYEDENGEFKQTMTLTKKAFFEWSVEKANFTTKRVKIEARSTGLGINEVGFFETDEEGNLKLIPVKVVEQKYTEVQGYGKPEYLFDEQDTVPISRTYMNGTYFDEVYFPRTAYEHIHGLKIYETTHPPMGKNFIALGIKIFGMNPFGWRFMGTLAGVLLVPIMYLFALKLFKKRFYAFIAAFLIMFDFMRLAQTRLATIDSYSCLFVLLMYYFMYDYFVVKSYDLTFKRSLRPLIFAGLAFGFGAAAKWTSLYAGAGLAILFFLAKYAEAEDYISKRTSSPDNTKIWWLKNNFLPTCLACVVLFVVIPGIIYILSYIPYIPSSGGKGLLDIVIDNQKHMYKYHANLNATHSFGSPWWSWPIMVRPIWYYIKDGSAPL
;
A
#
# COMPACT_ATOMS: atom_id res chain seq x y z
N ILE A 1 -10.23 -21.99 -26.79
CA ILE A 1 -9.92 -20.66 -26.23
C ILE A 1 -10.42 -19.65 -27.25
N GLU A 2 -11.29 -18.70 -26.84
CA GLU A 2 -11.80 -17.62 -27.68
C GLU A 2 -11.36 -16.29 -27.08
N SER A 3 -10.79 -15.40 -27.91
CA SER A 3 -10.47 -14.02 -27.55
C SER A 3 -11.14 -13.07 -28.55
N LYS A 4 -12.07 -12.24 -28.07
CA LYS A 4 -12.82 -11.29 -28.92
C LYS A 4 -12.02 -10.02 -29.24
N ASP A 5 -11.09 -9.67 -28.35
CA ASP A 5 -10.16 -8.57 -28.49
C ASP A 5 -8.72 -9.10 -28.46
N LEU A 6 -7.73 -8.26 -28.80
CA LEU A 6 -6.32 -8.61 -28.63
C LEU A 6 -6.04 -8.90 -27.16
N ASN A 7 -5.64 -10.14 -26.85
CA ASN A 7 -5.32 -10.55 -25.49
C ASN A 7 -4.28 -11.69 -25.46
N ASP A 8 -3.80 -12.02 -24.26
CA ASP A 8 -3.03 -13.23 -23.97
C ASP A 8 -3.91 -14.20 -23.16
N ALA A 9 -4.71 -15.01 -23.88
CA ALA A 9 -5.66 -15.92 -23.29
C ALA A 9 -5.06 -17.32 -23.16
N ARG A 10 -5.01 -17.88 -21.93
CA ARG A 10 -4.36 -19.17 -21.67
C ARG A 10 -5.16 -20.10 -20.77
N VAL A 11 -4.99 -21.40 -20.99
CA VAL A 11 -5.37 -22.47 -20.06
C VAL A 11 -4.09 -23.22 -19.69
N TYR A 12 -3.92 -23.55 -18.41
CA TYR A 12 -2.73 -24.25 -17.94
C TYR A 12 -3.07 -25.37 -16.97
N GLN A 13 -2.16 -26.34 -16.89
CA GLN A 13 -2.24 -27.46 -15.96
C GLN A 13 -0.86 -27.75 -15.37
N GLU A 14 -0.82 -28.02 -14.06
CA GLU A 14 0.39 -28.49 -13.40
C GLU A 14 0.61 -29.99 -13.62
N ILE A 15 1.78 -30.34 -14.15
CA ILE A 15 2.17 -31.71 -14.49
C ILE A 15 3.42 -32.09 -13.68
N LYS A 16 3.44 -33.29 -13.11
CA LYS A 16 4.63 -33.83 -12.43
C LYS A 16 5.68 -34.24 -13.47
N VAL A 17 6.92 -33.77 -13.29
CA VAL A 17 8.03 -34.02 -14.22
C VAL A 17 9.28 -34.49 -13.49
N LYS A 18 10.15 -35.21 -14.21
CA LYS A 18 11.47 -35.61 -13.75
C LYS A 18 12.44 -34.44 -13.91
N ARG A 19 13.42 -34.37 -13.00
CA ARG A 19 14.50 -33.37 -13.03
C ARG A 19 15.40 -33.58 -14.25
N ASN A 20 15.92 -32.50 -14.82
CA ASN A 20 16.91 -32.52 -15.91
C ASN A 20 16.55 -33.47 -17.06
N THR A 21 15.26 -33.52 -17.43
CA THR A 21 14.71 -34.46 -18.40
C THR A 21 14.09 -33.69 -19.57
N THR A 22 14.35 -34.16 -20.79
CA THR A 22 13.74 -33.60 -21.99
C THR A 22 12.43 -34.33 -22.29
N TYR A 23 11.37 -33.56 -22.51
CA TYR A 23 10.04 -34.01 -22.87
C TYR A 23 9.72 -33.61 -24.31
N LYS A 24 9.00 -34.48 -25.01
CA LYS A 24 8.28 -34.17 -26.25
C LYS A 24 6.84 -33.90 -25.85
N ILE A 25 6.33 -32.73 -26.24
CA ILE A 25 4.95 -32.32 -26.01
C ILE A 25 4.29 -32.18 -27.37
N THR A 26 3.18 -32.87 -27.57
CA THR A 26 2.39 -32.83 -28.80
C THR A 26 0.98 -32.37 -28.51
N VAL A 27 0.40 -31.57 -29.39
CA VAL A 27 -0.99 -31.10 -29.29
C VAL A 27 -1.56 -30.90 -30.68
N TYR A 28 -2.82 -31.30 -30.87
CA TYR A 28 -3.57 -30.98 -32.08
C TYR A 28 -4.22 -29.62 -31.94
N VAL A 29 -4.09 -28.79 -32.97
CA VAL A 29 -4.58 -27.42 -32.99
C VAL A 29 -5.42 -27.17 -34.24
N ARG A 30 -6.52 -26.44 -34.06
CA ARG A 30 -7.36 -25.88 -35.13
C ARG A 30 -7.63 -24.41 -34.80
N THR A 31 -7.71 -23.52 -35.78
CA THR A 31 -7.88 -22.07 -35.55
C THR A 31 -8.99 -21.47 -36.39
N GLU A 32 -9.67 -20.46 -35.86
CA GLU A 32 -10.65 -19.63 -36.59
C GLU A 32 -10.33 -18.16 -36.34
N ASN A 33 -10.04 -17.43 -37.42
CA ASN A 33 -9.74 -16.00 -37.46
C ASN A 33 -8.69 -15.57 -36.42
N VAL A 34 -7.59 -16.31 -36.30
CA VAL A 34 -6.52 -15.94 -35.37
C VAL A 34 -5.68 -14.81 -35.98
N GLU A 35 -5.78 -13.62 -35.42
CA GLU A 35 -5.16 -12.39 -35.93
C GLU A 35 -4.13 -11.82 -34.96
N GLU A 36 -3.09 -11.20 -35.53
CA GLU A 36 -2.01 -10.49 -34.83
C GLU A 36 -1.21 -11.34 -33.80
N GLY A 37 -0.21 -10.71 -33.17
CA GLY A 37 0.49 -11.25 -32.00
C GLY A 37 1.28 -12.53 -32.22
N ALA A 38 1.30 -13.37 -31.17
CA ALA A 38 1.99 -14.66 -31.15
C ALA A 38 1.14 -15.84 -31.63
N GLY A 39 -0.12 -15.62 -31.98
CA GLY A 39 -1.04 -16.66 -32.46
C GLY A 39 -1.24 -17.77 -31.44
N VAL A 40 -1.37 -19.01 -31.89
CA VAL A 40 -1.40 -20.16 -30.98
C VAL A 40 -0.04 -20.39 -30.33
N ASN A 41 -0.03 -20.57 -29.02
CA ASN A 41 1.15 -20.64 -28.18
C ASN A 41 1.11 -21.86 -27.25
N ILE A 42 2.20 -22.63 -27.19
CA ILE A 42 2.40 -23.72 -26.22
C ILE A 42 3.65 -23.40 -25.42
N SER A 43 3.48 -23.05 -24.16
CA SER A 43 4.59 -22.60 -23.31
C SER A 43 4.44 -23.09 -21.88
N ALA A 44 5.48 -22.91 -21.08
CA ALA A 44 5.41 -23.11 -19.64
C ALA A 44 5.19 -21.76 -18.94
N ILE A 45 4.36 -21.73 -17.91
CA ILE A 45 4.19 -20.52 -17.08
C ILE A 45 5.54 -20.17 -16.43
N ASP A 46 5.87 -18.87 -16.42
CA ASP A 46 7.12 -18.31 -15.88
C ASP A 46 8.41 -18.82 -16.54
N CYS A 47 8.36 -19.23 -17.80
CA CYS A 47 9.53 -19.66 -18.57
C CYS A 47 10.06 -18.52 -19.47
N SER A 48 11.39 -18.44 -19.67
CA SER A 48 12.04 -17.41 -20.49
C SER A 48 12.09 -17.71 -21.99
N ASP A 49 11.83 -18.96 -22.40
CA ASP A 49 11.84 -19.34 -23.81
C ASP A 49 10.44 -19.21 -24.43
N VAL A 50 10.35 -18.39 -25.49
CA VAL A 50 9.14 -18.24 -26.32
C VAL A 50 9.09 -19.39 -27.33
N PRO A 51 7.92 -20.03 -27.55
CA PRO A 51 7.82 -21.09 -28.55
C PRO A 51 7.99 -20.55 -29.97
N THR A 52 8.44 -21.42 -30.87
CA THR A 52 8.96 -21.05 -32.20
C THR A 52 7.96 -21.20 -33.35
N LYS A 53 6.78 -21.79 -33.12
CA LYS A 53 5.78 -22.05 -34.16
C LYS A 53 4.43 -21.46 -33.75
N SER A 54 4.11 -20.30 -34.31
CA SER A 54 2.84 -19.60 -34.15
C SER A 54 1.90 -19.96 -35.30
N ILE A 55 0.69 -20.42 -34.99
CA ILE A 55 -0.37 -20.63 -35.98
C ILE A 55 -1.28 -19.39 -35.98
N HIS A 56 -1.51 -18.83 -37.17
CA HIS A 56 -2.40 -17.70 -37.42
C HIS A 56 -3.42 -18.05 -38.51
N GLY A 57 -4.44 -17.20 -38.64
CA GLY A 57 -5.51 -17.33 -39.61
C GLY A 57 -6.53 -18.41 -39.26
N THR A 58 -7.36 -18.74 -40.25
CA THR A 58 -8.37 -19.80 -40.14
C THR A 58 -7.84 -21.08 -40.76
N ASN A 59 -7.73 -22.12 -39.93
CA ASN A 59 -7.37 -23.45 -40.38
C ASN A 59 -8.45 -24.43 -39.93
N SER A 60 -9.20 -24.97 -40.89
CA SER A 60 -10.29 -25.91 -40.64
C SER A 60 -9.83 -27.34 -40.36
N GLU A 61 -8.58 -27.68 -40.67
CA GLU A 61 -8.00 -29.01 -40.41
C GLU A 61 -7.20 -29.03 -39.11
N TRP A 62 -7.22 -30.17 -38.42
CA TRP A 62 -6.41 -30.37 -37.21
C TRP A 62 -4.95 -30.56 -37.58
N GLN A 63 -4.07 -29.74 -36.99
CA GLN A 63 -2.63 -29.80 -37.19
C GLN A 63 -1.92 -30.20 -35.89
N GLU A 64 -1.00 -31.17 -35.96
CA GLU A 64 -0.18 -31.54 -34.81
C GLU A 64 0.99 -30.56 -34.65
N LEU A 65 1.05 -29.89 -33.51
CA LEU A 65 2.20 -29.11 -33.05
C LEU A 65 3.02 -29.94 -32.07
N THR A 66 4.33 -30.06 -32.35
CA THR A 66 5.30 -30.69 -31.46
C THR A 66 6.29 -29.66 -30.95
N ILE A 67 6.51 -29.63 -29.63
CA ILE A 67 7.61 -28.89 -28.98
C ILE A 67 8.45 -29.83 -28.12
N TYR A 68 9.72 -29.47 -27.95
CA TYR A 68 10.63 -30.15 -27.02
C TYR A 68 10.95 -29.24 -25.85
N ALA A 69 10.80 -29.73 -24.63
CA ALA A 69 10.99 -28.95 -23.41
C ALA A 69 11.94 -29.67 -22.44
N LYS A 70 12.93 -28.96 -21.89
CA LYS A 70 13.89 -29.51 -20.92
C LYS A 70 13.66 -28.91 -19.54
N THR A 71 13.51 -29.76 -18.54
CA THR A 71 13.30 -29.36 -17.14
C THR A 71 14.62 -29.03 -16.44
N GLY A 72 14.56 -28.14 -15.45
CA GLY A 72 15.72 -27.76 -14.63
C GLY A 72 16.19 -28.85 -13.65
N PRO A 73 17.37 -28.67 -13.01
CA PRO A 73 17.98 -29.67 -12.13
C PRO A 73 17.21 -29.92 -10.82
N LYS A 74 16.41 -28.96 -10.36
CA LYS A 74 15.59 -29.08 -9.13
C LYS A 74 14.09 -29.17 -9.39
N GLN A 75 13.65 -29.01 -10.64
CA GLN A 75 12.25 -28.94 -11.04
C GLN A 75 11.54 -30.30 -10.87
N LYS A 76 10.38 -30.30 -10.22
CA LYS A 76 9.53 -31.50 -9.99
C LYS A 76 8.14 -31.37 -10.62
N SER A 77 7.74 -30.16 -10.99
CA SER A 77 6.50 -29.88 -11.68
C SER A 77 6.71 -28.84 -12.78
N LEU A 78 5.79 -28.83 -13.73
CA LEU A 78 5.75 -27.95 -14.90
C LEU A 78 4.31 -27.49 -15.07
N GLN A 79 4.07 -26.18 -15.12
CA GLN A 79 2.77 -25.64 -15.52
C GLN A 79 2.76 -25.45 -17.03
N LEU A 80 2.26 -26.46 -17.74
CA LEU A 80 2.12 -26.40 -19.20
C LEU A 80 0.90 -25.55 -19.53
N SER A 81 1.06 -24.59 -20.43
CA SER A 81 0.03 -23.66 -20.89
C SER A 81 -0.19 -23.78 -22.40
N LEU A 82 -1.46 -23.74 -22.77
CA LEU A 82 -1.96 -23.60 -24.13
C LEU A 82 -2.60 -22.23 -24.23
N GLY A 83 -2.20 -21.45 -25.22
CA GLY A 83 -2.53 -20.04 -25.31
C GLY A 83 -2.91 -19.59 -26.71
N LEU A 84 -3.67 -18.50 -26.75
CA LEU A 84 -3.90 -17.65 -27.90
C LEU A 84 -3.34 -16.27 -27.53
N GLY A 85 -2.23 -15.89 -28.17
CA GLY A 85 -1.39 -14.76 -27.78
C GLY A 85 -0.17 -15.17 -26.94
N GLY A 86 0.62 -14.17 -26.54
CA GLY A 86 1.79 -14.36 -25.68
C GLY A 86 2.23 -13.06 -25.02
N TYR A 87 3.14 -13.14 -24.05
CA TYR A 87 3.62 -11.99 -23.25
C TYR A 87 4.00 -10.78 -24.12
N GLY A 88 3.13 -9.76 -24.19
CA GLY A 88 3.32 -8.55 -24.99
C GLY A 88 3.10 -8.69 -26.51
N SER A 89 2.58 -9.83 -26.95
CA SER A 89 2.26 -10.17 -28.35
C SER A 89 0.87 -10.82 -28.40
N GLU A 90 -0.14 -9.99 -28.18
CA GLU A 90 -1.55 -10.34 -28.00
C GLU A 90 -2.22 -10.75 -29.32
N SER A 91 -3.14 -11.72 -29.26
CA SER A 91 -3.88 -12.21 -30.43
C SER A 91 -5.38 -12.24 -30.16
N SER A 92 -6.18 -12.13 -31.22
CA SER A 92 -7.64 -12.33 -31.19
C SER A 92 -8.02 -13.57 -32.03
N GLY A 93 -9.26 -14.06 -31.92
CA GLY A 93 -9.79 -15.21 -32.65
C GLY A 93 -10.10 -16.42 -31.76
N VAL A 94 -10.18 -17.61 -32.37
CA VAL A 94 -10.49 -18.87 -31.69
C VAL A 94 -9.41 -19.91 -31.97
N ALA A 95 -8.92 -20.55 -30.91
CA ALA A 95 -8.01 -21.69 -30.98
C ALA A 95 -8.62 -22.90 -30.26
N TYR A 96 -8.71 -24.03 -30.97
CA TYR A 96 -9.11 -25.32 -30.45
C TYR A 96 -7.87 -26.17 -30.22
N PHE A 97 -7.86 -26.91 -29.11
CA PHE A 97 -6.76 -27.79 -28.72
C PHE A 97 -7.33 -29.17 -28.40
N ASP A 98 -6.67 -30.22 -28.87
CA ASP A 98 -7.05 -31.60 -28.58
C ASP A 98 -5.82 -32.50 -28.45
N ASN A 99 -6.00 -33.66 -27.83
CA ASN A 99 -5.05 -34.75 -27.73
C ASN A 99 -3.63 -34.31 -27.28
N VAL A 100 -3.58 -33.54 -26.19
CA VAL A 100 -2.33 -33.06 -25.58
C VAL A 100 -1.60 -34.23 -24.94
N SER A 101 -0.38 -34.51 -25.38
CA SER A 101 0.47 -35.58 -24.84
C SER A 101 1.82 -35.05 -24.42
N ILE A 102 2.35 -35.61 -23.34
CA ILE A 102 3.69 -35.31 -22.80
C ILE A 102 4.42 -36.61 -22.51
N GLU A 103 5.53 -36.83 -23.20
CA GLU A 103 6.34 -38.04 -23.07
C GLU A 103 7.83 -37.72 -22.94
N VAL A 104 8.60 -38.61 -22.29
CA VAL A 104 10.06 -38.43 -22.20
C VAL A 104 10.68 -38.64 -23.58
N ALA A 105 11.37 -37.62 -24.08
CA ALA A 105 11.98 -37.66 -25.40
C ALA A 105 13.19 -38.61 -25.40
N LYS A 106 13.15 -39.68 -26.20
CA LYS A 106 14.29 -40.59 -26.40
C LYS A 106 15.42 -39.94 -27.21
N LYS A 107 15.06 -39.11 -28.18
CA LYS A 107 15.98 -38.33 -29.04
C LYS A 107 15.24 -37.10 -29.57
N VAL A 108 15.93 -35.96 -29.63
CA VAL A 108 15.39 -34.74 -30.28
C VAL A 108 15.83 -34.75 -31.76
N PRO A 109 14.90 -34.61 -32.73
CA PRO A 109 15.23 -34.52 -34.15
C PRO A 109 16.22 -33.37 -34.43
N GLN A 110 17.07 -33.55 -35.44
CA GLN A 110 18.05 -32.53 -35.83
C GLN A 110 17.32 -31.30 -36.40
N GLY A 111 17.58 -30.12 -35.81
CA GLY A 111 16.94 -28.86 -36.20
C GLY A 111 15.79 -28.42 -35.30
N GLU A 112 15.30 -29.27 -34.39
CA GLU A 112 14.27 -28.89 -33.42
C GLU A 112 14.88 -28.18 -32.20
N ARG A 113 14.27 -27.04 -31.80
CA ARG A 113 14.70 -26.27 -30.62
C ARG A 113 14.16 -26.92 -29.35
N VAL A 114 15.02 -27.11 -28.35
CA VAL A 114 14.62 -27.54 -27.01
C VAL A 114 14.42 -26.32 -26.12
N LEU A 115 13.18 -26.07 -25.71
CA LEU A 115 12.81 -24.97 -24.83
C LEU A 115 13.23 -25.28 -23.39
N ASN A 116 13.89 -24.35 -22.72
CA ASN A 116 14.21 -24.47 -21.31
C ASN A 116 13.01 -24.05 -20.45
N VAL A 117 12.31 -25.03 -19.86
CA VAL A 117 11.09 -24.79 -19.07
C VAL A 117 11.34 -24.70 -17.57
N GLU A 118 12.58 -24.41 -17.15
CA GLU A 118 12.87 -24.07 -15.77
C GLU A 118 12.15 -22.75 -15.40
N PRO A 119 11.33 -22.72 -14.34
CA PRO A 119 10.67 -21.51 -13.90
C PRO A 119 11.71 -20.44 -13.58
N ARG A 120 11.50 -19.23 -14.06
CA ARG A 120 12.32 -18.06 -13.76
C ARG A 120 12.40 -17.93 -12.24
N LYS A 121 13.61 -17.94 -11.67
CA LYS A 121 13.73 -17.58 -10.26
C LYS A 121 13.43 -16.09 -10.15
N PRO A 122 12.71 -15.63 -9.11
CA PRO A 122 12.58 -14.21 -8.81
C PRO A 122 13.94 -13.49 -8.66
N SER A 123 15.03 -14.25 -8.44
CA SER A 123 16.39 -13.73 -8.43
C SER A 123 16.98 -13.43 -9.81
N ASP A 124 16.44 -14.03 -10.87
CA ASP A 124 16.90 -13.82 -12.26
C ASP A 124 16.26 -12.58 -12.89
N ASP A 125 15.29 -11.96 -12.19
CA ASP A 125 14.92 -10.53 -12.32
C ASP A 125 15.93 -9.58 -11.67
N LYS A 126 17.09 -10.09 -11.26
CA LYS A 126 18.31 -9.38 -11.66
C LYS A 126 18.44 -9.55 -13.17
N ALA A 127 17.60 -8.83 -13.93
CA ALA A 127 18.12 -8.12 -15.07
C ALA A 127 19.42 -7.52 -14.55
N GLY A 128 20.56 -8.04 -15.00
CA GLY A 128 21.84 -7.46 -14.65
C GLY A 128 21.67 -6.02 -15.06
N LYS A 129 21.51 -5.12 -14.07
CA LYS A 129 21.17 -3.70 -14.29
C LYS A 129 21.88 -3.31 -15.57
N THR A 130 21.12 -2.99 -16.63
CA THR A 130 21.72 -2.81 -17.95
C THR A 130 22.90 -1.86 -17.77
N THR A 131 23.99 -2.03 -18.54
CA THR A 131 25.17 -1.13 -18.41
C THR A 131 24.73 0.34 -18.39
N HIS A 132 23.66 0.65 -19.13
CA HIS A 132 22.93 1.91 -19.11
C HIS A 132 22.33 2.28 -17.74
N GLU A 133 21.55 1.44 -17.07
CA GLU A 133 21.01 1.72 -15.73
C GLU A 133 22.10 1.91 -14.66
N LYS A 134 23.18 1.11 -14.69
CA LYS A 134 24.31 1.30 -13.77
C LYS A 134 25.02 2.62 -14.04
N LEU A 135 25.22 2.96 -15.32
CA LEU A 135 25.81 4.22 -15.74
C LEU A 135 24.93 5.39 -15.32
N MET A 136 23.62 5.33 -15.53
CA MET A 136 22.67 6.36 -15.12
C MET A 136 22.62 6.52 -13.60
N GLN A 137 22.66 5.42 -12.83
CA GLN A 137 22.81 5.48 -11.37
C GLN A 137 24.10 6.18 -10.95
N LEU A 138 25.23 5.81 -11.57
CA LEU A 138 26.52 6.40 -11.25
C LEU A 138 26.57 7.89 -11.62
N LEU A 139 26.07 8.26 -12.80
CA LEU A 139 25.95 9.64 -13.26
C LEU A 139 25.03 10.45 -12.33
N PHE A 140 23.91 9.87 -11.91
CA PHE A 140 23.01 10.54 -10.97
C PHE A 140 23.66 10.75 -9.60
N ILE A 141 24.30 9.71 -9.03
CA ILE A 141 25.02 9.81 -7.74
C ILE A 141 26.14 10.85 -7.83
N THR A 142 26.94 10.83 -8.91
CA THR A 142 28.04 11.77 -9.10
C THR A 142 27.55 13.20 -9.34
N ALA A 143 26.48 13.40 -10.11
CA ALA A 143 25.85 14.71 -10.27
C ALA A 143 25.28 15.23 -8.95
N LEU A 144 24.61 14.38 -8.16
CA LEU A 144 24.05 14.76 -6.86
C LEU A 144 25.16 15.10 -5.86
N ALA A 145 26.23 14.30 -5.81
CA ALA A 145 27.41 14.57 -4.99
C ALA A 145 28.13 15.86 -5.43
N SER A 146 28.28 16.08 -6.74
CA SER A 146 28.90 17.29 -7.30
C SER A 146 28.07 18.54 -7.02
N LEU A 147 26.73 18.44 -7.12
CA LEU A 147 25.82 19.51 -6.74
C LEU A 147 25.92 19.79 -5.24
N LEU A 148 25.97 18.75 -4.40
CA LEU A 148 26.13 18.90 -2.94
C LEU A 148 27.45 19.59 -2.60
N VAL A 149 28.56 19.15 -3.19
CA VAL A 149 29.88 19.77 -3.03
C VAL A 149 29.87 21.21 -3.54
N TYR A 150 29.27 21.47 -4.71
CA TYR A 150 29.14 22.81 -5.28
C TYR A 150 28.34 23.74 -4.37
N VAL A 151 27.20 23.28 -3.83
CA VAL A 151 26.39 24.02 -2.86
C VAL A 151 27.17 24.27 -1.58
N VAL A 152 27.89 23.28 -1.05
CA VAL A 152 28.75 23.45 0.13
C VAL A 152 29.84 24.49 -0.15
N VAL A 153 30.53 24.41 -1.28
CA VAL A 153 31.56 25.38 -1.69
C VAL A 153 30.97 26.78 -1.86
N LEU A 154 29.79 26.92 -2.48
CA LEU A 154 29.08 28.19 -2.60
C LEU A 154 28.68 28.75 -1.24
N CYS A 155 28.16 27.93 -0.33
CA CYS A 155 27.82 28.34 1.03
C CYS A 155 29.06 28.81 1.79
N LEU A 156 30.16 28.05 1.73
CA LEU A 156 31.43 28.42 2.36
C LEU A 156 32.02 29.71 1.76
N LYS A 157 31.93 29.91 0.44
CA LYS A 157 32.41 31.11 -0.24
C LYS A 157 31.52 32.32 0.05
N SER A 158 30.20 32.15 0.04
CA SER A 158 29.21 33.16 0.42
C SER A 158 29.42 33.59 1.87
N ASP A 159 29.62 32.66 2.80
CA ASP A 159 29.94 32.98 4.19
C ASP A 159 31.24 33.77 4.26
N LYS A 160 32.30 33.35 3.56
CA LYS A 160 33.58 34.08 3.52
C LYS A 160 33.43 35.52 3.00
N GLU A 161 32.66 35.72 1.93
CA GLU A 161 32.36 37.04 1.35
C GLU A 161 31.41 37.89 2.20
N ARG A 162 30.52 37.27 2.99
CA ARG A 162 29.63 37.97 3.93
C ARG A 162 30.35 38.36 5.23
N PHE A 163 31.20 37.49 5.76
CA PHE A 163 32.13 37.80 6.85
C PHE A 163 33.04 38.97 6.46
N ALA A 164 33.52 39.01 5.20
CA ALA A 164 34.28 40.14 4.67
C ALA A 164 33.47 41.45 4.61
N ARG A 165 32.15 41.38 4.41
CA ARG A 165 31.25 42.54 4.35
C ARG A 165 30.74 43.04 5.71
N LYS A 166 31.06 42.36 6.83
CA LYS A 166 30.51 42.65 8.18
C LYS A 166 28.97 42.75 8.20
N GLU A 167 28.27 42.15 7.25
CA GLU A 167 26.81 42.07 7.32
C GLU A 167 26.44 41.07 8.42
N ALA A 168 25.90 41.57 9.54
CA ALA A 168 25.35 40.72 10.57
C ALA A 168 24.24 39.86 9.94
N LEU A 169 24.37 38.52 10.00
CA LEU A 169 23.25 37.65 9.69
C LEU A 169 22.09 38.09 10.60
N SER A 170 20.99 38.58 10.04
CA SER A 170 19.79 38.76 10.85
C SER A 170 19.30 37.37 11.22
N TYR A 171 19.64 36.93 12.43
CA TYR A 171 19.21 35.66 13.01
C TYR A 171 17.75 35.72 13.52
N GLU A 172 16.97 36.69 13.03
CA GLU A 172 15.59 36.85 13.38
C GLU A 172 14.71 35.88 12.58
N ILE A 173 13.96 35.06 13.32
CA ILE A 173 12.92 34.22 12.75
C ILE A 173 11.80 35.12 12.24
N THR A 174 11.57 35.11 10.93
CA THR A 174 10.43 35.80 10.33
C THR A 174 9.14 35.15 10.81
N ARG A 175 8.29 35.93 11.48
CA ARG A 175 6.97 35.49 11.94
C ARG A 175 5.89 35.89 10.93
N PRO A 176 4.86 35.07 10.73
CA PRO A 176 3.75 35.42 9.86
C PRO A 176 2.99 36.64 10.41
N ASP A 177 2.70 37.60 9.54
CA ASP A 177 1.81 38.72 9.87
C ASP A 177 0.33 38.35 9.59
N LYS A 178 -0.58 39.31 9.75
CA LYS A 178 -2.02 39.10 9.48
C LYS A 178 -2.31 38.65 8.04
N LYS A 179 -1.58 39.17 7.05
CA LYS A 179 -1.77 38.79 5.63
C LYS A 179 -1.30 37.36 5.38
N ASP A 180 -0.20 36.94 6.01
CA ASP A 180 0.26 35.55 5.94
C ASP A 180 -0.79 34.59 6.48
N TRP A 181 -1.39 34.90 7.64
CA TRP A 181 -2.46 34.07 8.21
C TRP A 181 -3.70 34.00 7.32
N ILE A 182 -4.07 35.09 6.65
CA ILE A 182 -5.17 35.07 5.67
C ILE A 182 -4.85 34.14 4.50
N ILE A 183 -3.64 34.24 3.94
CA ILE A 183 -3.20 33.37 2.83
C ILE A 183 -3.23 31.90 3.27
N ILE A 184 -2.63 31.59 4.42
CA ILE A 184 -2.61 30.25 4.99
C ILE A 184 -4.05 29.72 5.16
N ALA A 185 -4.95 30.52 5.72
CA ALA A 185 -6.34 30.12 5.93
C ALA A 185 -7.06 29.84 4.60
N VAL A 186 -6.94 30.72 3.60
CA VAL A 186 -7.56 30.53 2.28
C VAL A 186 -7.03 29.26 1.60
N MET A 187 -5.70 29.08 1.56
CA MET A 187 -5.09 27.89 0.95
C MET A 187 -5.50 26.61 1.69
N THR A 188 -5.55 26.65 3.02
CA THR A 188 -5.96 25.49 3.83
C THR A 188 -7.43 25.16 3.57
N LEU A 189 -8.33 26.14 3.49
CA LEU A 189 -9.74 25.93 3.18
C LEU A 189 -9.94 25.32 1.79
N VAL A 190 -9.23 25.83 0.78
CA VAL A 190 -9.23 25.25 -0.57
C VAL A 190 -8.72 23.80 -0.53
N CYS A 191 -7.62 23.55 0.18
CA CYS A 191 -7.07 22.22 0.33
C CYS A 191 -8.06 21.27 1.04
N VAL A 192 -8.72 21.71 2.11
CA VAL A 192 -9.75 20.92 2.83
C VAL A 192 -10.86 20.53 1.87
N PHE A 193 -11.40 21.48 1.11
CA PHE A 193 -12.48 21.20 0.15
C PHE A 193 -12.08 20.09 -0.83
N PHE A 194 -10.95 20.21 -1.51
CA PHE A 194 -10.51 19.20 -2.48
C PHE A 194 -10.05 17.89 -1.83
N SER A 195 -9.40 17.94 -0.67
CA SER A 195 -8.91 16.75 0.01
C SER A 195 -10.04 15.88 0.55
N TYR A 196 -11.13 16.48 1.06
CA TYR A 196 -12.28 15.74 1.60
C TYR A 196 -13.41 15.51 0.59
N TYR A 197 -13.42 16.19 -0.56
CA TYR A 197 -14.43 15.96 -1.59
C TYR A 197 -14.39 14.51 -2.08
N LYS A 198 -15.52 13.79 -1.92
CA LYS A 198 -15.65 12.36 -2.23
C LYS A 198 -14.52 11.52 -1.61
N LEU A 199 -14.21 11.72 -0.33
CA LEU A 199 -13.15 10.97 0.35
C LEU A 199 -13.49 9.48 0.47
N GLY A 200 -14.76 9.17 0.66
CA GLY A 200 -15.31 7.82 0.81
C GLY A 200 -16.75 7.92 1.29
N ASP A 201 -17.49 6.83 1.21
CA ASP A 201 -18.84 6.75 1.74
C ASP A 201 -18.79 6.81 3.27
N MET A 202 -19.77 7.49 3.86
CA MET A 202 -19.94 7.60 5.32
C MET A 202 -20.75 6.43 5.90
N LYS A 203 -21.10 5.46 5.05
CA LYS A 203 -21.77 4.22 5.42
C LYS A 203 -21.02 3.05 4.78
N ALA A 204 -20.96 1.94 5.49
CA ALA A 204 -20.49 0.66 4.99
C ALA A 204 -21.14 -0.43 5.84
N ALA A 205 -21.42 -1.60 5.24
CA ALA A 205 -21.90 -2.76 5.97
C ALA A 205 -20.90 -3.10 7.09
N SER A 206 -21.39 -3.08 8.32
CA SER A 206 -20.61 -3.13 9.55
C SER A 206 -21.07 -4.24 10.49
N ASN A 207 -22.37 -4.56 10.48
CA ASN A 207 -22.86 -5.80 11.06
C ASN A 207 -22.32 -6.97 10.25
N TYR A 208 -22.17 -8.12 10.89
CA TYR A 208 -21.67 -9.31 10.21
C TYR A 208 -22.17 -10.57 10.87
N TRP A 209 -22.28 -11.63 10.08
CA TRP A 209 -22.49 -12.98 10.56
C TRP A 209 -21.23 -13.82 10.39
N LYS A 210 -20.84 -14.51 11.46
CA LYS A 210 -19.77 -15.49 11.52
C LYS A 210 -20.37 -16.80 12.04
N ALA A 211 -20.57 -17.77 11.16
CA ALA A 211 -21.09 -19.07 11.58
C ALA A 211 -20.19 -19.75 12.63
N SER A 212 -20.82 -20.31 13.67
CA SER A 212 -20.13 -21.09 14.71
C SER A 212 -20.03 -22.57 14.38
N GLU A 213 -21.01 -23.10 13.66
CA GLU A 213 -21.12 -24.51 13.27
C GLU A 213 -21.38 -24.69 11.78
N VAL A 214 -21.06 -25.88 11.26
CA VAL A 214 -21.37 -26.26 9.87
C VAL A 214 -22.86 -26.57 9.77
N GLY A 215 -23.52 -26.10 8.71
CA GLY A 215 -24.94 -26.30 8.49
C GLY A 215 -25.85 -25.26 9.13
N GLU A 216 -25.30 -24.23 9.78
CA GLU A 216 -26.05 -23.00 10.05
C GLU A 216 -26.44 -22.33 8.73
N TYR A 217 -27.62 -21.71 8.67
CA TYR A 217 -28.12 -21.11 7.44
C TYR A 217 -29.09 -19.96 7.67
N VAL A 218 -29.30 -19.19 6.60
CA VAL A 218 -30.40 -18.24 6.42
C VAL A 218 -31.08 -18.49 5.08
N ILE A 219 -32.40 -18.41 5.05
CA ILE A 219 -33.21 -18.44 3.84
C ILE A 219 -33.85 -17.06 3.68
N VAL A 220 -33.64 -16.47 2.51
CA VAL A 220 -34.31 -15.24 2.10
C VAL A 220 -35.31 -15.52 0.98
N GLU A 221 -36.37 -14.73 0.96
CA GLU A 221 -37.39 -14.73 -0.07
C GLU A 221 -37.43 -13.36 -0.78
N PHE A 222 -37.58 -13.41 -2.10
CA PHE A 222 -37.82 -12.25 -2.96
C PHE A 222 -39.32 -11.97 -3.12
N ASP A 223 -39.68 -10.77 -3.58
CA ASP A 223 -41.07 -10.36 -3.81
C ASP A 223 -41.81 -11.24 -4.85
N SER A 224 -41.06 -11.80 -5.80
CA SER A 224 -41.54 -12.60 -6.93
C SER A 224 -40.43 -13.54 -7.40
N VAL A 225 -40.70 -14.38 -8.40
CA VAL A 225 -39.64 -15.20 -9.01
C VAL A 225 -38.71 -14.27 -9.80
N LYS A 226 -37.44 -14.21 -9.39
CA LYS A 226 -36.43 -13.31 -9.96
C LYS A 226 -35.33 -14.09 -10.66
N ASN A 227 -34.79 -13.51 -11.72
CA ASN A 227 -33.60 -14.02 -12.40
C ASN A 227 -32.35 -13.32 -11.84
N VAL A 228 -31.59 -14.05 -11.03
CA VAL A 228 -30.39 -13.53 -10.38
C VAL A 228 -29.20 -13.63 -11.33
N ARG A 229 -28.63 -12.48 -11.68
CA ARG A 229 -27.50 -12.31 -12.60
C ARG A 229 -26.17 -12.06 -11.91
N ARG A 230 -26.22 -11.60 -10.65
CA ARG A 230 -25.02 -11.27 -9.89
C ARG A 230 -25.27 -11.34 -8.40
N VAL A 231 -24.25 -11.80 -7.68
CA VAL A 231 -24.18 -11.76 -6.22
C VAL A 231 -23.01 -10.86 -5.83
N ALA A 232 -23.26 -9.87 -4.97
CA ALA A 232 -22.21 -9.07 -4.36
C ALA A 232 -22.16 -9.37 -2.87
N TYR A 233 -20.98 -9.43 -2.28
CA TYR A 233 -20.85 -9.63 -0.84
C TYR A 233 -19.58 -8.96 -0.29
N SER A 234 -19.67 -8.49 0.95
CA SER A 234 -18.57 -7.86 1.67
C SER A 234 -18.06 -8.76 2.80
N CYS A 235 -16.74 -8.91 2.91
CA CYS A 235 -16.13 -9.73 3.96
C CYS A 235 -15.60 -8.89 5.13
N ASN A 236 -15.79 -9.40 6.36
CA ASN A 236 -15.09 -8.91 7.54
C ASN A 236 -13.72 -9.62 7.70
N ILE A 237 -13.10 -9.49 8.87
CA ILE A 237 -11.89 -10.20 9.27
C ILE A 237 -12.04 -11.72 9.03
N PRO A 238 -11.20 -12.32 8.17
CA PRO A 238 -11.37 -13.73 7.81
C PRO A 238 -10.63 -14.73 8.70
N ALA A 239 -11.27 -15.88 8.94
CA ALA A 239 -10.63 -17.20 9.02
C ALA A 239 -10.79 -17.98 7.68
N THR A 240 -10.23 -19.18 7.57
CA THR A 240 -10.44 -20.11 6.45
C THR A 240 -11.82 -20.75 6.53
N ALA A 241 -12.84 -20.05 6.02
CA ALA A 241 -14.22 -20.53 5.99
C ALA A 241 -14.94 -20.19 4.68
N SER A 242 -16.08 -20.84 4.45
CA SER A 242 -16.88 -20.71 3.22
C SER A 242 -18.36 -20.95 3.46
N TYR A 243 -19.19 -20.25 2.69
CA TYR A 243 -20.65 -20.39 2.69
C TYR A 243 -21.10 -20.82 1.31
N ARG A 244 -22.06 -21.74 1.23
CA ARG A 244 -22.70 -22.14 -0.01
C ARG A 244 -23.93 -21.29 -0.24
N VAL A 245 -24.11 -20.82 -1.47
CA VAL A 245 -25.35 -20.20 -1.92
C VAL A 245 -26.14 -21.26 -2.68
N LEU A 246 -27.36 -21.51 -2.26
CA LEU A 246 -28.29 -22.44 -2.87
C LEU A 246 -29.56 -21.71 -3.28
N TYR A 247 -30.09 -22.00 -4.46
CA TYR A 247 -31.39 -21.49 -4.91
C TYR A 247 -32.41 -22.61 -4.86
N GLU A 248 -33.67 -22.27 -4.59
CA GLU A 248 -34.78 -23.21 -4.68
C GLU A 248 -35.22 -23.38 -6.14
N ASP A 249 -35.30 -24.64 -6.60
CA ASP A 249 -35.79 -24.97 -7.94
C ASP A 249 -37.32 -25.14 -8.00
N GLU A 250 -37.85 -25.48 -9.18
CA GLU A 250 -39.28 -25.65 -9.42
C GLU A 250 -39.92 -26.77 -8.57
N ASN A 251 -39.13 -27.74 -8.08
CA ASN A 251 -39.59 -28.84 -7.25
C ASN A 251 -39.51 -28.52 -5.74
N GLY A 252 -39.04 -27.33 -5.37
CA GLY A 252 -38.81 -26.95 -3.98
C GLY A 252 -37.49 -27.49 -3.40
N GLU A 253 -36.57 -27.98 -4.23
CA GLU A 253 -35.26 -28.46 -3.79
C GLU A 253 -34.19 -27.37 -3.87
N PHE A 254 -33.36 -27.26 -2.83
CA PHE A 254 -32.26 -26.30 -2.80
C PHE A 254 -31.01 -26.83 -3.54
N LYS A 255 -30.68 -26.22 -4.68
CA LYS A 255 -29.50 -26.55 -5.48
C LYS A 255 -28.39 -25.52 -5.30
N GLN A 256 -27.17 -26.00 -5.04
CA GLN A 256 -26.00 -25.15 -4.90
C GLN A 256 -25.65 -24.47 -6.24
N THR A 257 -25.41 -23.16 -6.22
CA THR A 257 -24.95 -22.40 -7.39
C THR A 257 -23.53 -21.88 -7.25
N MET A 258 -23.14 -21.40 -6.06
CA MET A 258 -21.80 -20.85 -5.84
C MET A 258 -21.34 -21.02 -4.39
N THR A 259 -20.12 -20.60 -4.11
CA THR A 259 -19.54 -20.59 -2.76
C THR A 259 -18.93 -19.23 -2.48
N LEU A 260 -19.36 -18.59 -1.40
CA LEU A 260 -18.76 -17.38 -0.87
C LEU A 260 -17.52 -17.79 -0.07
N THR A 261 -16.36 -17.27 -0.47
CA THR A 261 -15.08 -17.51 0.20
C THR A 261 -14.50 -16.22 0.73
N LYS A 262 -13.46 -16.34 1.57
CA LYS A 262 -12.64 -15.23 2.05
C LYS A 262 -12.19 -14.31 0.90
N LYS A 263 -12.37 -13.00 1.10
CA LYS A 263 -11.87 -11.91 0.26
C LYS A 263 -11.17 -10.86 1.13
N ALA A 264 -10.72 -9.73 0.56
CA ALA A 264 -10.04 -8.72 1.38
C ALA A 264 -10.99 -8.06 2.37
N PHE A 265 -10.41 -7.47 3.42
CA PHE A 265 -11.16 -6.86 4.51
C PHE A 265 -11.97 -5.66 4.02
N PHE A 266 -13.29 -5.64 4.26
CA PHE A 266 -14.20 -4.57 3.83
C PHE A 266 -14.12 -4.26 2.32
N GLU A 267 -13.83 -5.28 1.52
CA GLU A 267 -13.83 -5.24 0.06
C GLU A 267 -15.12 -5.89 -0.47
N TRP A 268 -15.79 -5.22 -1.40
CA TRP A 268 -16.92 -5.80 -2.13
C TRP A 268 -16.43 -6.76 -3.20
N SER A 269 -16.83 -8.02 -3.07
CA SER A 269 -16.63 -9.04 -4.08
C SER A 269 -17.89 -9.25 -4.89
N VAL A 270 -17.70 -9.47 -6.19
CA VAL A 270 -18.78 -9.58 -7.16
C VAL A 270 -18.60 -10.87 -7.93
N GLU A 271 -19.61 -11.73 -7.88
CA GLU A 271 -19.63 -13.02 -8.55
C GLU A 271 -20.77 -13.05 -9.56
N LYS A 272 -20.50 -13.55 -10.77
CA LYS A 272 -21.53 -13.73 -11.80
C LYS A 272 -22.47 -14.87 -11.38
N ALA A 273 -23.75 -14.68 -11.57
CA ALA A 273 -24.78 -15.68 -11.28
C ALA A 273 -25.71 -15.86 -12.48
N ASN A 274 -26.37 -17.01 -12.56
CA ASN A 274 -27.42 -17.25 -13.54
C ASN A 274 -28.37 -18.33 -13.01
N PHE A 275 -29.34 -17.94 -12.20
CA PHE A 275 -30.39 -18.82 -11.70
C PHE A 275 -31.69 -18.04 -11.50
N THR A 276 -32.82 -18.73 -11.66
CA THR A 276 -34.16 -18.15 -11.47
C THR A 276 -34.78 -18.79 -10.23
N THR A 277 -35.19 -17.97 -9.26
CA THR A 277 -35.79 -18.48 -8.02
C THR A 277 -36.59 -17.41 -7.31
N LYS A 278 -37.44 -17.82 -6.36
CA LYS A 278 -38.03 -16.94 -5.35
C LYS A 278 -37.27 -16.98 -4.03
N ARG A 279 -36.56 -18.06 -3.72
CA ARG A 279 -35.89 -18.28 -2.42
C ARG A 279 -34.43 -18.67 -2.58
N VAL A 280 -33.58 -18.06 -1.75
CA VAL A 280 -32.15 -18.35 -1.70
C VAL A 280 -31.76 -18.72 -0.27
N LYS A 281 -31.02 -19.82 -0.13
CA LYS A 281 -30.44 -20.28 1.12
C LYS A 281 -28.92 -20.03 1.11
N ILE A 282 -28.40 -19.39 2.15
CA ILE A 282 -26.98 -19.28 2.42
C ILE A 282 -26.65 -20.18 3.60
N GLU A 283 -25.75 -21.14 3.40
CA GLU A 283 -25.42 -22.18 4.39
C GLU A 283 -23.91 -22.24 4.67
N ALA A 284 -23.54 -22.28 5.95
CA ALA A 284 -22.17 -22.40 6.38
C ALA A 284 -21.60 -23.80 6.05
N ARG A 285 -20.56 -23.85 5.21
CA ARG A 285 -19.81 -25.08 4.89
C ARG A 285 -18.62 -25.26 5.81
N SER A 286 -18.04 -24.16 6.27
CA SER A 286 -16.97 -24.11 7.26
C SER A 286 -17.06 -22.81 8.05
N THR A 287 -16.52 -22.79 9.27
CA THR A 287 -16.79 -21.75 10.27
C THR A 287 -15.64 -20.75 10.41
N GLY A 288 -15.97 -19.51 10.78
CA GLY A 288 -14.98 -18.49 11.14
C GLY A 288 -14.78 -17.32 10.18
N LEU A 289 -15.43 -17.31 9.01
CA LEU A 289 -15.45 -16.15 8.10
C LEU A 289 -16.64 -15.26 8.48
N GLY A 290 -16.38 -13.99 8.82
CA GLY A 290 -17.43 -12.98 8.93
C GLY A 290 -17.81 -12.44 7.55
N ILE A 291 -19.10 -12.45 7.21
CA ILE A 291 -19.63 -11.74 6.04
C ILE A 291 -20.49 -10.59 6.56
N ASN A 292 -20.24 -9.38 6.04
CA ASN A 292 -20.95 -8.20 6.48
C ASN A 292 -22.32 -8.08 5.83
N GLU A 293 -22.41 -8.34 4.53
CA GLU A 293 -23.62 -8.06 3.76
C GLU A 293 -23.58 -8.83 2.42
N VAL A 294 -24.75 -9.21 1.91
CA VAL A 294 -24.93 -9.92 0.63
C VAL A 294 -26.07 -9.31 -0.17
N GLY A 295 -25.80 -8.90 -1.41
CA GLY A 295 -26.81 -8.40 -2.35
C GLY A 295 -26.98 -9.27 -3.57
N PHE A 296 -28.23 -9.45 -4.01
CA PHE A 296 -28.60 -10.14 -5.24
C PHE A 296 -29.07 -9.14 -6.29
N PHE A 297 -28.66 -9.31 -7.53
CA PHE A 297 -29.03 -8.40 -8.62
C PHE A 297 -29.71 -9.14 -9.76
N GLU A 298 -30.75 -8.52 -10.30
CA GLU A 298 -31.34 -8.85 -11.60
C GLU A 298 -30.86 -7.84 -12.64
N THR A 299 -31.14 -8.15 -13.91
CA THR A 299 -30.94 -7.22 -15.02
C THR A 299 -32.31 -6.74 -15.48
N ASP A 300 -32.51 -5.43 -15.57
CA ASP A 300 -33.74 -4.85 -16.10
C ASP A 300 -33.84 -4.98 -17.63
N GLU A 301 -34.96 -4.53 -18.20
CA GLU A 301 -35.23 -4.61 -19.64
C GLU A 301 -34.21 -3.84 -20.50
N GLU A 302 -33.53 -2.85 -19.92
CA GLU A 302 -32.52 -2.02 -20.56
C GLU A 302 -31.10 -2.59 -20.40
N GLY A 303 -30.93 -3.67 -19.65
CA GLY A 303 -29.63 -4.29 -19.40
C GLY A 303 -28.90 -3.78 -18.16
N ASN A 304 -29.51 -2.90 -17.35
CA ASN A 304 -28.90 -2.36 -16.13
C ASN A 304 -29.10 -3.29 -14.94
N LEU A 305 -28.14 -3.28 -14.02
CA LEU A 305 -28.20 -4.11 -12.81
C LEU A 305 -29.02 -3.43 -11.71
N LYS A 306 -30.03 -4.15 -11.22
CA LYS A 306 -30.94 -3.70 -10.17
C LYS A 306 -30.85 -4.62 -8.95
N LEU A 307 -30.70 -4.04 -7.76
CA LEU A 307 -30.69 -4.78 -6.50
C LEU A 307 -32.09 -5.36 -6.24
N ILE A 308 -32.14 -6.64 -5.88
CA ILE A 308 -33.37 -7.37 -5.56
C ILE A 308 -33.65 -7.21 -4.06
N PRO A 309 -34.82 -6.68 -3.66
CA PRO A 309 -35.21 -6.66 -2.26
C PRO A 309 -35.33 -8.06 -1.68
N VAL A 310 -34.79 -8.25 -0.47
CA VAL A 310 -34.77 -9.53 0.23
C VAL A 310 -35.51 -9.45 1.55
N LYS A 311 -36.17 -10.54 1.93
CA LYS A 311 -36.75 -10.71 3.27
C LYS A 311 -36.26 -12.02 3.87
N VAL A 312 -35.70 -11.97 5.06
CA VAL A 312 -35.36 -13.19 5.83
C VAL A 312 -36.64 -13.90 6.24
N VAL A 313 -36.77 -15.18 5.87
CA VAL A 313 -37.96 -16.00 6.17
C VAL A 313 -37.66 -17.14 7.14
N GLU A 314 -36.42 -17.64 7.14
CA GLU A 314 -35.99 -18.73 8.01
C GLU A 314 -34.50 -18.60 8.33
N GLN A 315 -34.08 -18.96 9.53
CA GLN A 315 -32.67 -19.04 9.91
C GLN A 315 -32.44 -20.11 10.96
N LYS A 316 -31.28 -20.76 10.91
CA LYS A 316 -30.81 -21.75 11.88
C LYS A 316 -29.37 -21.42 12.26
N TYR A 317 -29.13 -21.15 13.54
CA TYR A 317 -27.80 -20.81 14.05
C TYR A 317 -27.69 -21.09 15.55
N THR A 318 -26.45 -21.16 16.05
CA THR A 318 -26.15 -21.18 17.47
C THR A 318 -25.77 -19.77 17.92
N GLU A 319 -26.40 -19.28 18.99
CA GLU A 319 -26.11 -17.93 19.48
C GLU A 319 -24.75 -17.91 20.21
N VAL A 320 -23.78 -17.21 19.62
CA VAL A 320 -22.44 -17.01 20.18
C VAL A 320 -22.16 -15.51 20.27
N GLN A 321 -21.72 -15.06 21.44
CA GLN A 321 -21.43 -13.66 21.67
C GLN A 321 -20.37 -13.14 20.69
N GLY A 322 -20.70 -12.06 19.97
CA GLY A 322 -19.81 -11.42 18.99
C GLY A 322 -19.76 -12.09 17.62
N TYR A 323 -20.56 -13.13 17.35
CA TYR A 323 -20.60 -13.80 16.03
C TYR A 323 -21.71 -13.26 15.12
N GLY A 324 -22.61 -12.44 15.66
CA GLY A 324 -23.76 -11.91 14.93
C GLY A 324 -24.75 -13.00 14.50
N LYS A 325 -25.84 -12.57 13.86
CA LYS A 325 -26.94 -13.45 13.44
C LYS A 325 -26.97 -13.59 11.93
N PRO A 326 -27.44 -14.72 11.36
CA PRO A 326 -27.52 -14.89 9.91
C PRO A 326 -28.33 -13.80 9.19
N GLU A 327 -29.33 -13.20 9.84
CA GLU A 327 -30.09 -12.06 9.32
C GLU A 327 -29.23 -10.81 9.03
N TYR A 328 -28.08 -10.66 9.68
CA TYR A 328 -27.13 -9.57 9.42
C TYR A 328 -26.45 -9.66 8.06
N LEU A 329 -26.70 -10.72 7.29
CA LEU A 329 -26.29 -10.74 5.88
C LEU A 329 -27.14 -9.85 4.99
N PHE A 330 -28.22 -9.25 5.51
CA PHE A 330 -29.26 -8.59 4.74
C PHE A 330 -29.87 -7.35 5.43
N ASP A 331 -29.28 -6.84 6.51
CA ASP A 331 -29.85 -5.76 7.32
C ASP A 331 -29.40 -4.34 6.90
N GLU A 332 -28.33 -4.23 6.13
CA GLU A 332 -27.73 -2.98 5.63
C GLU A 332 -27.73 -2.96 4.07
N GLN A 333 -28.81 -3.44 3.44
CA GLN A 333 -28.95 -3.53 1.97
C GLN A 333 -28.77 -2.19 1.22
N ASP A 334 -28.97 -1.04 1.89
CA ASP A 334 -28.70 0.29 1.31
C ASP A 334 -27.20 0.56 1.08
N THR A 335 -26.32 -0.27 1.65
CA THR A 335 -24.86 -0.18 1.48
C THR A 335 -24.33 -1.01 0.32
N VAL A 336 -25.13 -1.92 -0.25
CA VAL A 336 -24.70 -2.81 -1.34
C VAL A 336 -24.46 -1.99 -2.62
N PRO A 337 -23.22 -1.92 -3.12
CA PRO A 337 -22.92 -1.09 -4.28
C PRO A 337 -23.25 -1.80 -5.59
N ILE A 338 -23.69 -1.03 -6.59
CA ILE A 338 -23.83 -1.52 -7.96
C ILE A 338 -22.46 -1.86 -8.56
N SER A 339 -21.41 -1.12 -8.21
CA SER A 339 -20.05 -1.39 -8.68
C SER A 339 -19.04 -1.15 -7.58
N ARG A 340 -17.98 -1.94 -7.55
CA ARG A 340 -16.87 -1.74 -6.63
C ARG A 340 -16.13 -0.46 -7.00
N THR A 341 -15.92 0.42 -6.03
CA THR A 341 -15.13 1.64 -6.21
C THR A 341 -14.32 1.93 -4.96
N TYR A 342 -13.40 2.89 -5.02
CA TYR A 342 -12.72 3.37 -3.80
C TYR A 342 -13.72 3.97 -2.80
N MET A 343 -14.93 4.38 -3.20
CA MET A 343 -15.89 5.01 -2.29
C MET A 343 -16.50 4.02 -1.28
N ASN A 344 -16.67 2.76 -1.67
CA ASN A 344 -17.55 1.81 -0.96
C ASN A 344 -16.82 0.66 -0.24
N GLY A 345 -15.49 0.62 -0.30
CA GLY A 345 -14.71 -0.42 0.35
C GLY A 345 -13.23 -0.07 0.45
N THR A 346 -12.46 -1.02 0.96
CA THR A 346 -11.00 -0.89 0.99
C THR A 346 -10.40 -0.93 -0.41
N TYR A 347 -9.33 -0.16 -0.56
CA TYR A 347 -8.64 0.04 -1.81
C TYR A 347 -7.12 0.02 -1.60
N PHE A 348 -6.39 -0.74 -2.43
CA PHE A 348 -4.92 -0.85 -2.33
C PHE A 348 -4.50 -1.32 -0.91
N ASP A 349 -3.47 -0.73 -0.31
CA ASP A 349 -2.97 -1.07 1.04
C ASP A 349 -3.98 -0.87 2.20
N GLU A 350 -5.18 -0.35 1.94
CA GLU A 350 -6.24 -0.21 2.96
C GLU A 350 -6.76 -1.56 3.47
N VAL A 351 -6.43 -2.67 2.80
CA VAL A 351 -6.70 -4.02 3.29
C VAL A 351 -5.90 -4.38 4.54
N TYR A 352 -4.81 -3.64 4.82
CA TYR A 352 -3.90 -3.88 5.95
C TYR A 352 -4.14 -2.90 7.12
N PHE A 353 -4.11 -1.59 6.86
CA PHE A 353 -4.04 -0.59 7.93
C PHE A 353 -5.39 -0.31 8.62
N PRO A 354 -6.48 0.02 7.90
CA PRO A 354 -7.84 0.02 8.43
C PRO A 354 -8.23 -1.28 9.12
N ARG A 355 -7.81 -2.42 8.57
CA ARG A 355 -8.03 -3.73 9.21
C ARG A 355 -7.41 -3.79 10.59
N THR A 356 -6.12 -3.48 10.72
CA THR A 356 -5.47 -3.51 12.02
C THR A 356 -5.96 -2.41 12.96
N ALA A 357 -6.39 -1.26 12.44
CA ALA A 357 -7.10 -0.25 13.24
C ALA A 357 -8.42 -0.80 13.80
N TYR A 358 -9.20 -1.54 13.01
CA TYR A 358 -10.38 -2.25 13.49
C TYR A 358 -10.02 -3.33 14.54
N GLU A 359 -8.95 -4.10 14.33
CA GLU A 359 -8.45 -5.09 15.29
C GLU A 359 -8.04 -4.44 16.62
N HIS A 360 -7.39 -3.26 16.58
CA HIS A 360 -7.07 -2.46 17.77
C HIS A 360 -8.31 -2.06 18.56
N ILE A 361 -9.37 -1.64 17.86
CA ILE A 361 -10.62 -1.19 18.49
C ILE A 361 -11.33 -2.35 19.19
N HIS A 362 -11.31 -3.54 18.59
CA HIS A 362 -12.05 -4.71 19.07
C HIS A 362 -11.20 -5.68 19.90
N GLY A 363 -9.92 -5.39 20.13
CA GLY A 363 -9.02 -6.27 20.87
C GLY A 363 -8.74 -7.61 20.18
N LEU A 364 -8.82 -7.63 18.84
CA LEU A 364 -8.64 -8.84 18.03
C LEU A 364 -7.16 -9.10 17.73
N LYS A 365 -6.85 -10.31 17.27
CA LYS A 365 -5.50 -10.66 16.84
C LYS A 365 -5.04 -9.73 15.71
N ILE A 366 -3.87 -9.12 15.90
CA ILE A 366 -3.29 -8.17 14.95
C ILE A 366 -2.75 -8.87 13.71
N TYR A 367 -3.18 -8.38 12.54
CA TYR A 367 -2.75 -8.85 11.24
C TYR A 367 -1.46 -8.16 10.77
N GLU A 368 -1.43 -6.83 10.75
CA GLU A 368 -0.35 -6.06 10.14
C GLU A 368 0.67 -5.56 11.18
N THR A 369 1.83 -6.24 11.24
CA THR A 369 2.90 -6.02 12.24
C THR A 369 4.23 -5.58 11.64
N THR A 370 4.30 -5.30 10.34
CA THR A 370 5.52 -4.87 9.62
C THR A 370 5.85 -3.39 9.84
N HIS A 371 4.98 -2.66 10.54
CA HIS A 371 5.19 -1.26 10.88
C HIS A 371 4.79 -0.96 12.34
N PRO A 372 5.40 0.07 12.95
CA PRO A 372 4.97 0.59 14.25
C PRO A 372 3.48 0.99 14.27
N PRO A 373 2.81 1.00 15.43
CA PRO A 373 1.36 1.04 15.49
C PRO A 373 0.75 2.45 15.48
N MET A 374 1.51 3.54 15.69
CA MET A 374 0.93 4.89 15.86
C MET A 374 0.12 5.35 14.65
N GLY A 375 0.57 5.06 13.42
CA GLY A 375 -0.21 5.39 12.22
C GLY A 375 -1.57 4.70 12.20
N LYS A 376 -1.61 3.45 12.64
CA LYS A 376 -2.86 2.66 12.77
C LYS A 376 -3.72 3.16 13.92
N ASN A 377 -3.12 3.68 14.99
CA ASN A 377 -3.85 4.30 16.10
C ASN A 377 -4.56 5.60 15.68
N PHE A 378 -3.95 6.39 14.79
CA PHE A 378 -4.63 7.54 14.20
C PHE A 378 -5.79 7.11 13.30
N ILE A 379 -5.62 6.07 12.49
CA ILE A 379 -6.73 5.50 11.69
C ILE A 379 -7.85 5.00 12.63
N ALA A 380 -7.51 4.31 13.71
CA ALA A 380 -8.47 3.84 14.71
C ALA A 380 -9.23 5.00 15.38
N LEU A 381 -8.56 6.13 15.63
CA LEU A 381 -9.22 7.35 16.11
C LEU A 381 -10.22 7.89 15.08
N GLY A 382 -9.86 7.90 13.79
CA GLY A 382 -10.78 8.27 12.71
C GLY A 382 -12.02 7.39 12.67
N ILE A 383 -11.83 6.06 12.73
CA ILE A 383 -12.92 5.08 12.79
C ILE A 383 -13.81 5.31 14.02
N LYS A 384 -13.23 5.59 15.20
CA LYS A 384 -14.02 5.86 16.42
C LYS A 384 -14.87 7.12 16.34
N ILE A 385 -14.43 8.14 15.59
CA ILE A 385 -15.14 9.42 15.46
C ILE A 385 -16.21 9.34 14.36
N PHE A 386 -15.89 8.73 13.22
CA PHE A 386 -16.72 8.79 12.01
C PHE A 386 -17.36 7.46 11.59
N GLY A 387 -17.09 6.37 12.32
CA GLY A 387 -17.60 5.03 12.04
C GLY A 387 -16.64 4.17 11.21
N MET A 388 -16.94 2.87 11.15
CA MET A 388 -16.19 1.89 10.36
C MET A 388 -16.63 1.94 8.89
N ASN A 389 -16.21 2.99 8.19
CA ASN A 389 -16.53 3.23 6.79
C ASN A 389 -15.37 3.92 6.05
N PRO A 390 -15.36 3.91 4.70
CA PRO A 390 -14.34 4.55 3.87
C PRO A 390 -13.96 5.97 4.27
N PHE A 391 -14.95 6.81 4.59
CA PHE A 391 -14.68 8.16 5.07
C PHE A 391 -13.90 8.16 6.39
N GLY A 392 -14.33 7.37 7.38
CA GLY A 392 -13.80 7.39 8.73
C GLY A 392 -12.35 6.93 8.83
N TRP A 393 -11.97 5.84 8.14
CA TRP A 393 -10.59 5.36 8.18
C TRP A 393 -9.62 6.23 7.36
N ARG A 394 -10.10 6.98 6.36
CA ARG A 394 -9.28 7.92 5.55
C ARG A 394 -9.12 9.30 6.18
N PHE A 395 -10.03 9.69 7.07
CA PHE A 395 -10.13 11.05 7.58
C PHE A 395 -8.83 11.57 8.19
N MET A 396 -8.18 10.79 9.07
CA MET A 396 -7.01 11.24 9.82
C MET A 396 -5.75 11.35 8.94
N GLY A 397 -5.59 10.46 7.95
CA GLY A 397 -4.52 10.56 6.95
C GLY A 397 -4.70 11.80 6.07
N THR A 398 -5.95 12.08 5.69
CA THR A 398 -6.30 13.26 4.89
C THR A 398 -6.05 14.55 5.67
N LEU A 399 -6.38 14.57 6.97
CA LEU A 399 -6.10 15.69 7.86
C LEU A 399 -4.59 15.96 7.94
N ALA A 400 -3.78 14.90 8.10
CA ALA A 400 -2.33 15.04 8.08
C ALA A 400 -1.83 15.65 6.76
N GLY A 401 -2.40 15.23 5.63
CA GLY A 401 -2.14 15.79 4.31
C GLY A 401 -2.52 17.26 4.14
N VAL A 402 -3.63 17.70 4.75
CA VAL A 402 -4.06 19.10 4.77
C VAL A 402 -3.09 19.94 5.62
N LEU A 403 -2.67 19.45 6.80
CA LEU A 403 -1.76 20.15 7.70
C LEU A 403 -0.38 20.39 7.10
N LEU A 404 0.04 19.60 6.10
CA LEU A 404 1.29 19.86 5.37
C LEU A 404 1.32 21.25 4.71
N VAL A 405 0.19 21.74 4.20
CA VAL A 405 0.10 23.03 3.49
C VAL A 405 0.44 24.24 4.38
N PRO A 406 -0.24 24.48 5.53
CA PRO A 406 0.08 25.58 6.41
C PRO A 406 1.48 25.45 7.00
N ILE A 407 1.93 24.24 7.34
CA ILE A 407 3.28 24.03 7.91
C ILE A 407 4.35 24.32 6.85
N MET A 408 4.15 23.90 5.60
CA MET A 408 5.07 24.20 4.51
C MET A 408 5.16 25.72 4.24
N TYR A 409 4.03 26.43 4.26
CA TYR A 409 4.04 27.90 4.16
C TYR A 409 4.89 28.52 5.27
N LEU A 410 4.62 28.15 6.53
CA LEU A 410 5.34 28.69 7.68
C LEU A 410 6.83 28.35 7.61
N PHE A 411 7.18 27.13 7.17
CA PHE A 411 8.57 26.73 7.06
C PHE A 411 9.30 27.46 5.95
N ALA A 412 8.69 27.59 4.78
CA ALA A 412 9.25 28.36 3.67
C ALA A 412 9.36 29.86 4.01
N LEU A 413 8.43 30.42 4.80
CA LEU A 413 8.55 31.78 5.30
C LEU A 413 9.78 31.95 6.20
N LYS A 414 10.06 30.97 7.07
CA LYS A 414 11.28 30.96 7.91
C LYS A 414 12.55 30.88 7.06
N LEU A 415 12.57 30.02 6.05
CA LEU A 415 13.72 29.78 5.18
C LEU A 415 14.04 30.96 4.27
N PHE A 416 13.03 31.48 3.57
CA PHE A 416 13.21 32.47 2.52
C PHE A 416 12.95 33.91 2.96
N LYS A 417 12.38 34.10 4.16
CA LYS A 417 12.04 35.41 4.75
C LYS A 417 11.16 36.29 3.85
N LYS A 418 10.51 35.70 2.85
CA LYS A 418 9.67 36.39 1.86
C LYS A 418 8.39 35.61 1.64
N ARG A 419 7.26 36.31 1.80
CA ARG A 419 5.90 35.82 1.57
C ARG A 419 5.72 35.12 0.23
N PHE A 420 6.27 35.71 -0.85
CA PHE A 420 6.10 35.15 -2.18
C PHE A 420 6.62 33.71 -2.27
N TYR A 421 7.83 33.42 -1.76
CA TYR A 421 8.38 32.08 -1.77
C TYR A 421 7.65 31.13 -0.81
N ALA A 422 7.16 31.64 0.32
CA ALA A 422 6.30 30.88 1.23
C ALA A 422 5.00 30.42 0.56
N PHE A 423 4.35 31.34 -0.17
CA PHE A 423 3.17 31.05 -0.98
C PHE A 423 3.47 30.01 -2.05
N ILE A 424 4.54 30.19 -2.83
CA ILE A 424 4.91 29.25 -3.90
C ILE A 424 5.17 27.84 -3.34
N ALA A 425 5.92 27.71 -2.25
CA ALA A 425 6.19 26.42 -1.62
C ALA A 425 4.90 25.73 -1.16
N ALA A 426 4.02 26.47 -0.49
CA ALA A 426 2.73 25.95 -0.04
C ALA A 426 1.78 25.63 -1.21
N PHE A 427 1.83 26.41 -2.28
CA PHE A 427 1.00 26.23 -3.47
C PHE A 427 1.39 24.96 -4.21
N LEU A 428 2.69 24.73 -4.39
CA LEU A 428 3.22 23.52 -5.02
C LEU A 428 2.84 22.26 -4.24
N ILE A 429 3.01 22.24 -2.92
CA ILE A 429 2.61 21.06 -2.12
C ILE A 429 1.09 20.87 -2.11
N MET A 430 0.30 21.95 -2.12
CA MET A 430 -1.16 21.88 -2.15
C MET A 430 -1.66 21.17 -3.41
N PHE A 431 -1.07 21.46 -4.57
CA PHE A 431 -1.41 20.86 -5.87
C PHE A 431 -0.54 19.66 -6.27
N ASP A 432 0.30 19.16 -5.37
CA ASP A 432 1.05 17.93 -5.61
C ASP A 432 0.10 16.72 -5.65
N PHE A 433 0.02 16.07 -6.82
CA PHE A 433 -0.89 14.94 -7.04
C PHE A 433 -0.53 13.70 -6.21
N MET A 434 0.76 13.49 -5.92
CA MET A 434 1.19 12.36 -5.10
C MET A 434 0.71 12.54 -3.65
N ARG A 435 0.90 13.74 -3.07
CA ARG A 435 0.34 14.11 -1.77
C ARG A 435 -1.16 13.93 -1.77
N LEU A 436 -1.87 14.47 -2.76
CA LEU A 436 -3.33 14.41 -2.81
C LEU A 436 -3.81 12.95 -2.85
N ALA A 437 -3.22 12.11 -3.70
CA ALA A 437 -3.60 10.70 -3.82
C ALA A 437 -3.27 9.90 -2.55
N GLN A 438 -2.02 9.98 -2.06
CA GLN A 438 -1.58 9.19 -0.90
C GLN A 438 -2.29 9.59 0.39
N THR A 439 -2.51 10.89 0.62
CA THR A 439 -3.14 11.34 1.86
C THR A 439 -4.62 11.02 1.95
N ARG A 440 -5.27 10.73 0.81
CA ARG A 440 -6.66 10.30 0.74
C ARG A 440 -6.86 8.80 0.88
N LEU A 441 -5.78 8.01 0.89
CA LEU A 441 -5.83 6.59 1.24
C LEU A 441 -5.46 6.44 2.72
N ALA A 442 -6.05 5.45 3.39
CA ALA A 442 -5.74 5.16 4.79
C ALA A 442 -4.42 4.39 4.96
N THR A 443 -3.33 4.93 4.41
CA THR A 443 -1.96 4.46 4.62
C THR A 443 -1.30 5.21 5.78
N ILE A 444 -0.18 4.68 6.27
CA ILE A 444 0.55 5.29 7.40
C ILE A 444 1.57 6.36 6.97
N ASP A 445 1.80 6.51 5.66
CA ASP A 445 2.80 7.40 5.07
C ASP A 445 2.54 8.89 5.32
N SER A 446 1.26 9.28 5.28
CA SER A 446 0.81 10.65 5.50
C SER A 446 1.27 11.20 6.86
N TYR A 447 1.20 10.37 7.90
CA TYR A 447 1.65 10.73 9.24
C TYR A 447 3.18 10.90 9.29
N SER A 448 3.92 9.97 8.68
CA SER A 448 5.38 10.06 8.58
C SER A 448 5.80 11.37 7.90
N CYS A 449 5.16 11.73 6.77
CA CYS A 449 5.45 12.98 6.07
C CYS A 449 5.21 14.22 6.94
N LEU A 450 4.06 14.28 7.63
CA LEU A 450 3.71 15.37 8.54
C LEU A 450 4.73 15.55 9.66
N PHE A 451 5.06 14.46 10.36
CA PHE A 451 5.97 14.54 11.50
C PHE A 451 7.40 14.85 11.09
N VAL A 452 7.86 14.35 9.93
CA VAL A 452 9.16 14.73 9.38
C VAL A 452 9.19 16.23 9.04
N LEU A 453 8.14 16.78 8.43
CA LEU A 453 8.09 18.23 8.18
C LEU A 453 8.14 19.05 9.47
N LEU A 454 7.39 18.64 10.51
CA LEU A 454 7.40 19.28 11.82
C LEU A 454 8.77 19.18 12.51
N MET A 455 9.44 18.04 12.43
CA MET A 455 10.79 17.82 12.95
C MET A 455 11.76 18.89 12.44
N TYR A 456 11.82 19.09 11.12
CA TYR A 456 12.71 20.08 10.51
C TYR A 456 12.24 21.52 10.71
N TYR A 457 10.92 21.76 10.73
CA TYR A 457 10.34 23.07 11.02
C TYR A 457 10.76 23.61 12.41
N PHE A 458 10.75 22.75 13.43
CA PHE A 458 11.17 23.12 14.78
C PHE A 458 12.70 23.11 14.94
N MET A 459 13.40 22.14 14.33
CA MET A 459 14.87 22.12 14.37
C MET A 459 15.49 23.35 13.72
N TYR A 460 14.85 23.91 12.69
CA TYR A 460 15.29 25.14 12.06
C TYR A 460 15.38 26.32 13.03
N ASP A 461 14.40 26.47 13.94
CA ASP A 461 14.42 27.55 14.94
C ASP A 461 15.62 27.41 15.87
N TYR A 462 15.96 26.19 16.26
CA TYR A 462 17.15 25.90 17.05
C TYR A 462 18.45 26.11 16.27
N PHE A 463 18.45 25.81 14.97
CA PHE A 463 19.62 25.95 14.11
C PHE A 463 20.00 27.43 13.90
N VAL A 464 19.00 28.30 13.73
CA VAL A 464 19.22 29.73 13.44
C VAL A 464 19.42 30.54 14.72
N VAL A 465 18.69 30.26 15.80
CA VAL A 465 18.79 31.06 17.02
C VAL A 465 19.90 30.53 17.93
N LYS A 466 20.89 31.36 18.23
CA LYS A 466 22.00 31.00 19.14
C LYS A 466 21.44 30.74 20.54
N SER A 467 21.77 29.57 21.09
CA SER A 467 21.25 29.13 22.37
C SER A 467 21.81 29.93 23.55
N TYR A 468 23.03 30.47 23.44
CA TYR A 468 23.66 31.30 24.46
C TYR A 468 23.05 32.71 24.58
N ASP A 469 22.32 33.20 23.57
CA ASP A 469 21.57 34.47 23.62
C ASP A 469 20.21 34.30 24.33
N LEU A 470 19.83 33.06 24.63
CA LEU A 470 18.59 32.70 25.29
C LEU A 470 18.84 32.11 26.68
N THR A 471 17.80 32.07 27.50
CA THR A 471 17.83 31.21 28.69
C THR A 471 17.78 29.75 28.27
N PHE A 472 18.44 28.87 29.04
CA PHE A 472 18.47 27.42 28.76
C PHE A 472 17.08 26.83 28.51
N LYS A 473 16.07 27.20 29.32
CA LYS A 473 14.69 26.73 29.10
C LYS A 473 14.09 27.19 27.77
N ARG A 474 14.44 28.39 27.30
CA ARG A 474 13.94 28.93 26.01
C ARG A 474 14.65 28.27 24.83
N SER A 475 15.95 28.00 24.93
CA SER A 475 16.69 27.31 23.87
C SER A 475 16.25 25.86 23.66
N LEU A 476 15.71 25.19 24.70
CA LEU A 476 15.18 23.84 24.58
C LEU A 476 13.79 23.76 23.91
N ARG A 477 13.02 24.86 23.82
CA ARG A 477 11.63 24.79 23.30
C ARG A 477 11.52 24.18 21.90
N PRO A 478 12.32 24.58 20.89
CA PRO A 478 12.21 23.97 19.57
C PRO A 478 12.65 22.51 19.59
N LEU A 479 13.63 22.15 20.43
CA LEU A 479 14.07 20.76 20.61
C LEU A 479 12.98 19.87 21.22
N ILE A 480 12.17 20.39 22.16
CA ILE A 480 11.04 19.65 22.74
C ILE A 480 10.04 19.30 21.64
N PHE A 481 9.62 20.28 20.83
CA PHE A 481 8.63 20.04 19.77
C PHE A 481 9.19 19.17 18.64
N ALA A 482 10.46 19.34 18.27
CA ALA A 482 11.14 18.47 17.32
C ALA A 482 11.24 17.02 17.85
N GLY A 483 11.55 16.83 19.13
CA GLY A 483 11.62 15.52 19.80
C GLY A 483 10.26 14.82 19.89
N LEU A 484 9.19 15.56 20.20
CA LEU A 484 7.83 15.04 20.16
C LEU A 484 7.42 14.62 18.75
N ALA A 485 7.65 15.47 17.75
CA ALA A 485 7.38 15.14 16.35
C ALA A 485 8.19 13.90 15.91
N PHE A 486 9.46 13.81 16.31
CA PHE A 486 10.29 12.63 16.06
C PHE A 486 9.71 11.37 16.70
N GLY A 487 9.25 11.43 17.96
CA GLY A 487 8.60 10.31 18.64
C GLY A 487 7.36 9.81 17.93
N PHE A 488 6.45 10.72 17.55
CA PHE A 488 5.25 10.34 16.79
C PHE A 488 5.57 9.80 15.40
N GLY A 489 6.54 10.41 14.70
CA GLY A 489 6.99 9.95 13.37
C GLY A 489 7.62 8.57 13.43
N ALA A 490 8.54 8.33 14.37
CA ALA A 490 9.20 7.04 14.56
C ALA A 490 8.20 5.94 14.96
N ALA A 491 7.23 6.26 15.82
CA ALA A 491 6.16 5.36 16.22
C ALA A 491 5.11 5.12 15.12
N ALA A 492 5.11 5.91 14.04
CA ALA A 492 4.26 5.69 12.87
C ALA A 492 4.97 4.87 11.79
N LYS A 493 6.21 5.24 11.42
CA LYS A 493 7.01 4.53 10.42
C LYS A 493 8.51 4.76 10.65
N TRP A 494 9.31 3.70 10.55
CA TRP A 494 10.77 3.76 10.74
C TRP A 494 11.51 4.66 9.73
N THR A 495 10.89 5.02 8.62
CA THR A 495 11.42 6.03 7.71
C THR A 495 11.70 7.37 8.40
N SER A 496 10.95 7.71 9.45
CA SER A 496 11.19 8.89 10.28
C SER A 496 12.48 8.81 11.11
N LEU A 497 13.00 7.61 11.37
CA LEU A 497 14.30 7.44 12.04
C LEU A 497 15.45 7.99 11.19
N TYR A 498 15.37 7.85 9.86
CA TYR A 498 16.34 8.43 8.94
C TYR A 498 16.33 9.96 8.99
N ALA A 499 15.15 10.57 9.11
CA ALA A 499 15.04 12.02 9.34
C ALA A 499 15.64 12.42 10.70
N GLY A 500 15.52 11.56 11.72
CA GLY A 500 16.18 11.75 13.02
C GLY A 500 17.70 11.84 12.93
N ALA A 501 18.34 11.07 12.05
CA ALA A 501 19.77 11.23 11.78
C ALA A 501 20.11 12.61 11.20
N GLY A 502 19.27 13.13 10.31
CA GLY A 502 19.39 14.50 9.80
C GLY A 502 19.23 15.57 10.90
N LEU A 503 18.32 15.36 11.85
CA LEU A 503 18.20 16.24 13.03
C LEU A 503 19.48 16.26 13.87
N ALA A 504 20.09 15.09 14.11
CA ALA A 504 21.33 15.00 14.87
C ALA A 504 22.46 15.76 14.17
N ILE A 505 22.60 15.61 12.85
CA ILE A 505 23.58 16.36 12.06
C ILE A 505 23.34 17.87 12.20
N LEU A 506 22.10 18.34 11.99
CA LEU A 506 21.77 19.77 12.13
C LEU A 506 22.04 20.29 13.54
N PHE A 507 21.72 19.50 14.58
CA PHE A 507 22.00 19.87 15.97
C PHE A 507 23.50 20.05 16.23
N PHE A 508 24.34 19.10 15.82
CA PHE A 508 25.78 19.20 16.02
C PHE A 508 26.42 20.31 15.18
N LEU A 509 25.94 20.52 13.95
CA LEU A 509 26.36 21.65 13.12
C LEU A 509 25.99 22.99 13.76
N ALA A 510 24.77 23.12 14.30
CA ALA A 510 24.34 24.31 15.03
C ALA A 510 25.23 24.56 16.24
N LYS A 511 25.54 23.51 17.03
CA LYS A 511 26.44 23.61 18.18
C LYS A 511 27.87 23.97 17.79
N TYR A 512 28.39 23.40 16.72
CA TYR A 512 29.72 23.74 16.21
C TYR A 512 29.79 25.21 15.77
N ALA A 513 28.84 25.66 14.95
CA ALA A 513 28.76 27.05 14.50
C ALA A 513 28.49 28.04 15.66
N GLU A 514 27.81 27.60 16.71
CA GLU A 514 27.62 28.38 17.94
C GLU A 514 28.91 28.49 18.76
N ALA A 515 29.70 27.41 18.86
CA ALA A 515 30.97 27.41 19.57
C ALA A 515 31.98 28.38 18.92
N GLU A 516 32.15 28.29 17.59
CA GLU A 516 33.06 29.15 16.82
C GLU A 516 32.70 30.65 16.98
N ASP A 517 31.41 30.97 16.86
CA ASP A 517 30.91 32.33 17.04
C ASP A 517 31.08 32.83 18.49
N TYR A 518 30.84 31.97 19.48
CA TYR A 518 31.02 32.31 20.89
C TYR A 518 32.50 32.54 21.29
N ILE A 519 33.40 31.69 20.78
CA ILE A 519 34.85 31.78 21.05
C ILE A 519 35.45 33.01 20.35
N SER A 520 35.09 33.25 19.09
CA SER A 520 35.61 34.39 18.32
C SER A 520 35.22 35.75 18.90
N LYS A 521 34.06 35.85 19.58
CA LYS A 521 33.62 37.06 20.29
C LYS A 521 34.32 37.29 21.64
N ARG A 522 34.96 36.27 22.23
CA ARG A 522 35.61 36.33 23.55
C ARG A 522 37.09 35.92 23.44
N THR A 523 37.88 36.83 22.88
CA THR A 523 39.30 36.62 22.53
C THR A 523 40.28 36.64 23.70
N SER A 524 39.88 37.13 24.88
CA SER A 524 40.80 37.36 26.00
C SER A 524 41.38 36.08 26.64
N SER A 525 40.74 34.92 26.46
CA SER A 525 41.25 33.60 26.92
C SER A 525 40.50 32.46 26.20
N PRO A 526 40.96 32.03 25.01
CA PRO A 526 40.22 31.11 24.16
C PRO A 526 40.02 29.72 24.78
N ASP A 527 41.00 29.18 25.50
CA ASP A 527 40.90 27.83 26.09
C ASP A 527 39.92 27.78 27.27
N ASN A 528 39.96 28.77 28.16
CA ASN A 528 38.98 28.89 29.25
C ASN A 528 37.56 29.11 28.71
N THR A 529 37.43 29.88 27.62
CA THR A 529 36.14 30.13 26.95
C THR A 529 35.56 28.87 26.32
N LYS A 530 36.41 28.05 25.68
CA LYS A 530 36.05 26.72 25.15
C LYS A 530 35.54 25.79 26.24
N ILE A 531 36.30 25.66 27.34
CA ILE A 531 35.94 24.79 28.46
C ILE A 531 34.62 25.23 29.09
N TRP A 532 34.43 26.55 29.27
CA TRP A 532 33.20 27.08 29.81
C TRP A 532 32.00 26.81 28.90
N TRP A 533 32.13 27.03 27.59
CA TRP A 533 31.06 26.77 26.62
C TRP A 533 30.68 25.28 26.61
N LEU A 534 31.69 24.40 26.63
CA LEU A 534 31.48 22.96 26.67
C LEU A 534 30.68 22.54 27.91
N LYS A 535 31.08 23.03 29.09
CA LYS A 535 30.46 22.66 30.37
C LYS A 535 29.07 23.28 30.59
N ASN A 536 28.86 24.53 30.18
CA ASN A 536 27.66 25.27 30.55
C ASN A 536 26.61 25.35 29.43
N ASN A 537 26.99 25.12 28.17
CA ASN A 537 26.05 25.13 27.04
C ASN A 537 25.95 23.76 26.36
N PHE A 538 27.08 23.21 25.91
CA PHE A 538 27.06 21.98 25.09
C PHE A 538 26.58 20.76 25.89
N LEU A 539 27.28 20.40 26.97
CA LEU A 539 26.99 19.19 27.76
C LEU A 539 25.55 19.18 28.31
N PRO A 540 25.03 20.25 28.95
CA PRO A 540 23.66 20.27 29.44
C PRO A 540 22.63 20.14 28.31
N THR A 541 22.88 20.74 27.15
CA THR A 541 21.98 20.59 26.00
C THR A 541 22.01 19.17 25.43
N CYS A 542 23.19 18.55 25.34
CA CYS A 542 23.31 17.15 24.91
C CYS A 542 22.57 16.19 25.86
N LEU A 543 22.70 16.40 27.17
CA LEU A 543 21.94 15.63 28.18
C LEU A 543 20.43 15.84 28.02
N ALA A 544 19.98 17.07 27.79
CA ALA A 544 18.58 17.35 27.47
C ALA A 544 18.14 16.63 26.18
N CYS A 545 18.98 16.62 25.13
CA CYS A 545 18.69 15.91 23.89
C CYS A 545 18.53 14.40 24.08
N VAL A 546 19.25 13.76 25.01
CA VAL A 546 19.01 12.34 25.35
C VAL A 546 17.58 12.15 25.85
N VAL A 547 17.10 13.03 26.74
CA VAL A 547 15.71 12.96 27.20
C VAL A 547 14.72 13.23 26.06
N LEU A 548 14.96 14.28 25.27
CA LEU A 548 14.01 14.77 24.27
C LEU A 548 13.95 13.91 22.99
N PHE A 549 15.06 13.27 22.61
CA PHE A 549 15.17 12.50 21.37
C PHE A 549 15.38 11.00 21.57
N VAL A 550 15.56 10.52 22.81
CA VAL A 550 15.66 9.08 23.12
C VAL A 550 14.57 8.66 24.10
N VAL A 551 14.52 9.27 25.29
CA VAL A 551 13.60 8.85 26.36
C VAL A 551 12.14 9.13 25.99
N ILE A 552 11.81 10.37 25.62
CA ILE A 552 10.43 10.76 25.26
C ILE A 552 9.94 10.00 24.01
N PRO A 553 10.69 9.95 22.89
CA PRO A 553 10.35 9.12 21.74
C PRO A 553 10.19 7.64 22.09
N GLY A 554 11.07 7.08 22.92
CA GLY A 554 10.96 5.71 23.40
C GLY A 554 9.67 5.45 24.16
N ILE A 555 9.27 6.37 25.05
CA ILE A 555 7.99 6.30 25.76
C ILE A 555 6.82 6.36 24.77
N ILE A 556 6.79 7.32 23.84
CA ILE A 556 5.73 7.44 22.83
C ILE A 556 5.63 6.14 22.01
N TYR A 557 6.79 5.60 21.61
CA TYR A 557 6.88 4.37 20.84
C TYR A 557 6.32 3.17 21.62
N ILE A 558 6.71 2.99 22.89
CA ILE A 558 6.20 1.91 23.76
C ILE A 558 4.69 2.06 23.99
N LEU A 559 4.23 3.27 24.33
CA LEU A 559 2.81 3.53 24.60
C LEU A 559 1.94 3.33 23.35
N SER A 560 2.51 3.49 22.16
CA SER A 560 1.77 3.23 20.92
C SER A 560 1.31 1.77 20.77
N TYR A 561 1.94 0.82 21.48
CA TYR A 561 1.59 -0.61 21.49
C TYR A 561 0.48 -0.98 22.49
N ILE A 562 -0.08 -0.03 23.26
CA ILE A 562 -1.18 -0.32 24.19
C ILE A 562 -2.34 -1.11 23.54
N PRO A 563 -2.79 -0.82 22.30
CA PRO A 563 -3.87 -1.57 21.67
C PRO A 563 -3.56 -3.05 21.36
N TYR A 564 -2.30 -3.48 21.46
CA TYR A 564 -1.93 -4.89 21.26
C TYR A 564 -2.22 -5.74 22.51
N ILE A 565 -2.33 -5.13 23.70
CA ILE A 565 -2.47 -5.83 24.98
C ILE A 565 -3.65 -6.83 24.99
N PRO A 566 -4.88 -6.47 24.55
CA PRO A 566 -6.00 -7.41 24.61
C PRO A 566 -5.77 -8.70 23.81
N SER A 567 -5.00 -8.61 22.73
CA SER A 567 -4.75 -9.72 21.79
C SER A 567 -3.46 -10.51 22.09
N SER A 568 -2.70 -10.11 23.12
CA SER A 568 -1.33 -10.59 23.34
C SER A 568 -1.24 -11.92 24.10
N GLY A 569 -2.37 -12.46 24.58
CA GLY A 569 -2.39 -13.66 25.42
C GLY A 569 -1.78 -13.44 26.81
N GLY A 570 -1.87 -12.22 27.35
CA GLY A 570 -1.38 -11.87 28.69
C GLY A 570 0.08 -11.43 28.76
N LYS A 571 0.74 -11.19 27.61
CA LYS A 571 2.12 -10.66 27.57
C LYS A 571 2.19 -9.22 28.09
N GLY A 572 3.28 -8.89 28.78
CA GLY A 572 3.60 -7.53 29.18
C GLY A 572 3.87 -6.62 27.99
N LEU A 573 3.65 -5.31 28.15
CA LEU A 573 3.78 -4.31 27.07
C LEU A 573 5.20 -4.30 26.46
N LEU A 574 6.24 -4.42 27.28
CA LEU A 574 7.62 -4.45 26.78
C LEU A 574 7.92 -5.70 25.95
N ASP A 575 7.39 -6.86 26.35
CA ASP A 575 7.56 -8.11 25.59
C ASP A 575 6.88 -8.00 24.22
N ILE A 576 5.67 -7.43 24.17
CA ILE A 576 4.97 -7.13 22.91
C ILE A 576 5.83 -6.25 22.01
N VAL A 577 6.40 -5.17 22.56
CA VAL A 577 7.24 -4.25 21.80
C VAL A 577 8.47 -4.96 21.25
N ILE A 578 9.19 -5.71 22.10
CA ILE A 578 10.42 -6.43 21.72
C ILE A 578 10.15 -7.50 20.66
N ASP A 579 9.10 -8.29 20.84
CA ASP A 579 8.70 -9.33 19.89
C ASP A 579 8.35 -8.72 18.53
N ASN A 580 7.59 -7.62 18.51
CA ASN A 580 7.27 -6.91 17.28
C ASN A 580 8.52 -6.28 16.63
N GLN A 581 9.47 -5.74 17.40
CA GLN A 581 10.72 -5.21 16.82
C GLN A 581 11.53 -6.30 16.13
N LYS A 582 11.66 -7.46 16.78
CA LYS A 582 12.34 -8.63 16.20
C LYS A 582 11.63 -9.11 14.94
N HIS A 583 10.31 -9.19 14.96
CA HIS A 583 9.51 -9.61 13.81
C HIS A 583 9.66 -8.63 12.64
N MET A 584 9.44 -7.35 12.89
CA MET A 584 9.51 -6.28 11.89
C MET A 584 10.92 -6.15 11.29
N TYR A 585 11.97 -6.23 12.10
CA TYR A 585 13.34 -6.27 11.59
C TYR A 585 13.57 -7.49 10.70
N LYS A 586 13.18 -8.70 11.15
CA LYS A 586 13.33 -9.93 10.36
C LYS A 586 12.52 -9.88 9.06
N TYR A 587 11.33 -9.29 9.08
CA TYR A 587 10.50 -9.11 7.90
C TYR A 587 11.26 -8.24 6.88
N HIS A 588 11.63 -7.01 7.24
CA HIS A 588 12.28 -6.08 6.31
C HIS A 588 13.69 -6.51 5.89
N ALA A 589 14.45 -7.17 6.78
CA ALA A 589 15.79 -7.66 6.46
C ALA A 589 15.78 -8.84 5.48
N ASN A 590 14.70 -9.63 5.44
CA ASN A 590 14.59 -10.83 4.59
C ASN A 590 13.55 -10.69 3.47
N LEU A 591 12.90 -9.53 3.35
CA LEU A 591 11.91 -9.28 2.32
C LEU A 591 12.59 -9.22 0.95
N ASN A 592 12.44 -10.29 0.18
CA ASN A 592 12.80 -10.36 -1.23
C ASN A 592 11.51 -10.43 -2.06
N ALA A 593 10.85 -9.29 -2.19
CA ALA A 593 9.67 -9.12 -3.04
C ALA A 593 10.04 -8.20 -4.21
N THR A 594 9.85 -8.70 -5.43
CA THR A 594 9.90 -7.91 -6.66
C THR A 594 8.48 -7.87 -7.22
N HIS A 595 8.00 -6.68 -7.56
CA HIS A 595 6.76 -6.52 -8.30
C HIS A 595 7.04 -5.73 -9.57
N SER A 596 6.40 -6.12 -10.67
CA SER A 596 6.59 -5.53 -11.98
C SER A 596 6.33 -4.03 -11.99
N PHE A 597 5.57 -3.49 -11.01
CA PHE A 597 5.22 -2.08 -10.86
C PHE A 597 6.23 -1.24 -10.07
N GLY A 598 7.32 -1.83 -9.55
CA GLY A 598 8.34 -1.09 -8.79
C GLY A 598 9.13 -0.13 -9.67
N SER A 599 9.53 1.01 -9.13
CA SER A 599 10.45 1.96 -9.77
C SER A 599 11.75 2.05 -8.98
N PRO A 600 12.92 2.09 -9.65
CA PRO A 600 14.18 2.19 -8.93
C PRO A 600 14.36 3.60 -8.36
N TRP A 601 14.97 3.70 -7.18
CA TRP A 601 15.03 4.95 -6.41
C TRP A 601 15.60 6.17 -7.15
N TRP A 602 16.56 5.96 -8.06
CA TRP A 602 17.18 7.03 -8.84
C TRP A 602 16.22 7.65 -9.86
N SER A 603 15.14 6.96 -10.22
CA SER A 603 14.15 7.43 -11.18
C SER A 603 13.07 8.33 -10.55
N TRP A 604 12.96 8.32 -9.22
CA TRP A 604 11.90 9.03 -8.49
C TRP A 604 11.96 10.57 -8.67
N PRO A 605 13.12 11.24 -8.62
CA PRO A 605 13.17 12.71 -8.69
C PRO A 605 12.68 13.31 -10.01
N ILE A 606 12.68 12.52 -11.10
CA ILE A 606 12.21 12.93 -12.43
C ILE A 606 10.97 12.14 -12.87
N MET A 607 10.39 11.35 -11.98
CA MET A 607 9.19 10.54 -12.21
C MET A 607 9.23 9.70 -13.50
N VAL A 608 10.36 9.05 -13.83
CA VAL A 608 10.48 8.23 -15.06
C VAL A 608 9.40 7.14 -15.12
N ARG A 609 9.07 6.57 -13.96
CA ARG A 609 8.06 5.53 -13.82
C ARG A 609 7.13 5.87 -12.65
N PRO A 610 5.91 6.36 -12.91
CA PRO A 610 4.95 6.65 -11.85
C PRO A 610 4.45 5.36 -11.20
N ILE A 611 3.99 5.48 -9.95
CA ILE A 611 3.36 4.38 -9.21
C ILE A 611 1.93 4.19 -9.74
N TRP A 612 1.55 2.93 -9.95
CA TRP A 612 0.25 2.58 -10.50
C TRP A 612 -0.79 2.49 -9.38
N TYR A 613 -1.66 3.51 -9.25
CA TYR A 613 -2.68 3.56 -8.19
C TYR A 613 -4.07 3.07 -8.61
N TYR A 614 -4.39 2.98 -9.91
CA TYR A 614 -5.75 2.67 -10.37
C TYR A 614 -5.82 1.85 -11.64
N ILE A 615 -6.73 0.86 -11.63
CA ILE A 615 -7.12 0.02 -12.76
C ILE A 615 -8.65 0.01 -12.83
N LYS A 616 -9.19 0.26 -14.03
CA LYS A 616 -10.62 0.52 -14.26
C LYS A 616 -11.52 -0.69 -13.96
N ASP A 617 -11.00 -1.91 -14.10
CA ASP A 617 -11.77 -3.15 -13.97
C ASP A 617 -11.88 -3.66 -12.52
N GLY A 618 -11.54 -2.83 -11.53
CA GLY A 618 -11.75 -3.13 -10.11
C GLY A 618 -10.76 -4.11 -9.49
N SER A 619 -9.83 -4.65 -10.27
CA SER A 619 -8.61 -5.32 -9.81
C SER A 619 -7.56 -4.27 -9.48
N ALA A 620 -7.66 -3.64 -8.30
CA ALA A 620 -6.51 -2.89 -7.80
C ALA A 620 -5.29 -3.85 -7.78
N PRO A 621 -4.11 -3.43 -8.25
CA PRO A 621 -2.93 -4.27 -8.15
C PRO A 621 -2.62 -4.48 -6.66
N LEU A 622 -2.71 -5.73 -6.21
CA LEU A 622 -2.20 -6.17 -4.91
C LEU A 622 -0.68 -6.24 -4.92
#